data_AF-A0A9P5I793-F1
#
_entry.id   AF-A0A9P5I793-F1
#
_cell.length_a   1.000
_cell.length_b   1.000
_cell.length_c   1.000
_cell.angle_alpha   90.00
_cell.angle_beta   90.00
_cell.angle_gamma   90.00
#
_symmetry.space_group_name_H-M   'P 1'
#
loop_
_entity.id
_entity.type
_entity.pdbx_description
1 polymer ?
#
loop_
_entity_poly.entity_id
_entity_poly.type
_entity_poly.pdbx_seq_one_letter_code
_entity_poly.pdbx_strand_id
1 'polypeptide(L)'
;MMDDLFPLTTKSKAPNISIMSSPEPRVVKRPRTQSEPPPSLPQVIAEQHVPIPSTDKDSQRLIVVLSNASLETYKQSSGGGRPGARAAEEKYSLLNSDEHIGIMRKMNRDISDARPDITHQCLLTLLDSPINKAGRLQIYIHTAKGVLIEVSPTVRIPRTFKRFAGLMVQLLHRLSIRSVNSQEKLLKVITNPITDHLPPNCRKVTLSFESQLVRVRDYVETLEPKESICVFVGAMAKGTDNFADDLVDEKISISNYSLSASVACSKFCHAAEDAWDII
;
A
#
# COMPACT_ATOMS: atom_id res chain seq x y z
N MET A 1 29.27 42.08 -80.91
CA MET A 1 29.43 41.28 -79.69
C MET A 1 28.04 41.12 -79.10
N MET A 2 27.53 39.88 -79.13
CA MET A 2 26.42 39.29 -78.36
C MET A 2 25.05 40.01 -78.45
N ASP A 3 24.13 39.49 -79.27
CA ASP A 3 23.16 38.39 -78.97
C ASP A 3 22.04 38.87 -78.02
N ASP A 4 21.00 39.52 -78.55
CA ASP A 4 19.68 38.98 -78.97
C ASP A 4 18.78 38.50 -77.79
N LEU A 5 17.81 39.30 -77.31
CA LEU A 5 16.43 39.53 -77.81
C LEU A 5 15.42 38.37 -77.58
N PHE A 6 14.54 38.52 -76.58
CA PHE A 6 13.06 38.67 -76.70
C PHE A 6 12.26 38.15 -75.46
N PRO A 7 11.19 38.86 -75.04
CA PRO A 7 10.18 38.40 -74.06
C PRO A 7 8.79 38.06 -74.67
N LEU A 8 7.92 37.42 -73.87
CA LEU A 8 6.42 37.45 -73.85
C LEU A 8 5.64 37.13 -75.16
N THR A 9 4.88 36.03 -75.32
CA THR A 9 3.48 35.77 -74.87
C THR A 9 2.94 34.57 -75.69
N THR A 10 1.98 33.75 -75.23
CA THR A 10 0.55 33.82 -75.63
C THR A 10 -0.26 32.68 -74.96
N LYS A 11 -1.55 32.93 -74.69
CA LYS A 11 -2.58 31.95 -74.23
C LYS A 11 -3.13 31.14 -75.42
N SER A 12 -3.53 29.87 -75.24
CA SER A 12 -4.80 29.30 -75.77
C SER A 12 -5.04 27.80 -75.45
N LYS A 13 -6.28 27.52 -74.98
CA LYS A 13 -7.18 26.34 -75.13
C LYS A 13 -6.77 24.89 -74.76
N ALA A 14 -7.60 24.29 -73.88
CA ALA A 14 -7.87 22.84 -73.74
C ALA A 14 -8.80 22.36 -74.90
N PRO A 15 -8.97 21.04 -75.22
CA PRO A 15 -9.68 20.09 -74.33
C PRO A 15 -9.40 18.56 -74.53
N ASN A 16 -10.16 17.77 -73.76
CA ASN A 16 -10.65 16.39 -73.96
C ASN A 16 -9.76 15.18 -73.61
N ILE A 17 -10.20 14.49 -72.54
CA ILE A 17 -9.84 13.14 -72.14
C ILE A 17 -10.91 12.18 -72.67
N SER A 18 -10.50 11.11 -73.36
CA SER A 18 -11.33 9.95 -73.73
C SER A 18 -10.73 8.66 -73.17
N ILE A 19 -11.61 7.69 -72.89
CA ILE A 19 -11.50 6.55 -71.95
C ILE A 19 -10.95 5.26 -72.64
N MET A 20 -10.53 4.29 -71.81
CA MET A 20 -10.35 2.82 -72.01
C MET A 20 -8.91 2.37 -72.34
N SER A 21 -8.32 1.28 -71.83
CA SER A 21 -8.69 0.20 -70.86
C SER A 21 -7.41 -0.60 -70.53
N SER A 22 -7.36 -1.25 -69.35
CA SER A 22 -6.20 -1.90 -68.71
C SER A 22 -5.74 -3.25 -69.32
N PRO A 23 -4.51 -3.71 -68.98
CA PRO A 23 -4.23 -5.13 -68.73
C PRO A 23 -3.74 -5.41 -67.28
N GLU A 24 -4.13 -6.57 -66.73
CA GLU A 24 -4.03 -6.99 -65.32
C GLU A 24 -2.62 -7.37 -64.82
N PRO A 25 -2.30 -7.17 -63.52
CA PRO A 25 -1.10 -7.73 -62.91
C PRO A 25 -1.36 -9.06 -62.16
N ARG A 26 -0.54 -10.08 -62.43
CA ARG A 26 -0.47 -11.35 -61.70
C ARG A 26 -0.01 -11.13 -60.25
N VAL A 27 -0.79 -11.59 -59.27
CA VAL A 27 -0.44 -11.57 -57.84
C VAL A 27 0.03 -12.96 -57.39
N VAL A 28 1.32 -13.10 -57.07
CA VAL A 28 1.85 -14.27 -56.35
C VAL A 28 1.81 -13.96 -54.85
N LYS A 29 0.92 -14.62 -54.08
CA LYS A 29 0.87 -14.49 -52.60
C LYS A 29 1.81 -15.51 -51.96
N ARG A 30 2.78 -15.04 -51.16
CA ARG A 30 3.64 -15.85 -50.30
C ARG A 30 2.80 -16.51 -49.19
N PRO A 31 3.08 -17.76 -48.77
CA PRO A 31 2.39 -18.37 -47.63
C PRO A 31 2.72 -17.59 -46.34
N ARG A 32 1.68 -17.21 -45.60
CA ARG A 32 1.81 -16.62 -44.26
C ARG A 32 2.26 -17.71 -43.29
N THR A 33 3.39 -17.50 -42.63
CA THR A 33 3.74 -18.23 -41.41
C THR A 33 2.73 -17.87 -40.32
N GLN A 34 1.90 -18.82 -39.91
CA GLN A 34 1.15 -18.70 -38.65
C GLN A 34 2.13 -18.91 -37.51
N SER A 35 2.30 -17.90 -36.67
CA SER A 35 2.93 -18.07 -35.36
C SER A 35 1.95 -18.78 -34.45
N GLU A 36 2.31 -19.94 -33.90
CA GLU A 36 1.52 -20.56 -32.85
C GLU A 36 1.42 -19.61 -31.63
N PRO A 37 0.28 -19.61 -30.93
CA PRO A 37 0.18 -18.89 -29.66
C PRO A 37 1.24 -19.43 -28.69
N PRO A 38 1.82 -18.58 -27.84
CA PRO A 38 2.81 -19.03 -26.86
C PRO A 38 2.20 -20.15 -26.00
N PRO A 39 2.98 -21.17 -25.63
CA PRO A 39 2.48 -22.26 -24.79
C PRO A 39 1.93 -21.65 -23.49
N SER A 40 0.74 -22.11 -23.08
CA SER A 40 0.14 -21.68 -21.83
C SER A 40 1.09 -22.06 -20.69
N LEU A 41 1.59 -21.03 -19.99
CA LEU A 41 2.37 -21.23 -18.77
C LEU A 41 1.55 -22.09 -17.81
N PRO A 42 2.15 -23.07 -17.12
CA PRO A 42 1.48 -23.80 -16.06
C PRO A 42 0.92 -22.79 -15.05
N GLN A 43 -0.40 -22.70 -14.93
CA GLN A 43 -1.06 -21.91 -13.90
C GLN A 43 -0.96 -22.66 -12.56
N VAL A 44 0.26 -22.77 -12.03
CA VAL A 44 0.41 -23.02 -10.59
C VAL A 44 0.28 -21.64 -9.93
N ILE A 45 -0.93 -21.08 -10.00
CA ILE A 45 -1.26 -19.90 -9.20
C ILE A 45 -1.55 -20.48 -7.83
N ALA A 46 -0.61 -20.37 -6.90
CA ALA A 46 -0.90 -20.66 -5.50
C ALA A 46 -2.14 -19.85 -5.11
N GLU A 47 -3.25 -20.54 -4.82
CA GLU A 47 -4.47 -19.87 -4.42
C GLU A 47 -4.25 -19.22 -3.06
N GLN A 48 -4.60 -17.94 -2.94
CA GLN A 48 -4.56 -17.26 -1.66
C GLN A 48 -5.54 -17.97 -0.72
N HIS A 49 -5.03 -18.46 0.41
CA HIS A 49 -5.87 -19.10 1.42
C HIS A 49 -6.90 -18.10 1.96
N VAL A 50 -8.06 -18.62 2.33
CA VAL A 50 -9.10 -17.82 2.99
C VAL A 50 -8.53 -17.29 4.30
N PRO A 51 -8.50 -15.96 4.51
CA PRO A 51 -7.97 -15.40 5.74
C PRO A 51 -8.79 -15.83 6.95
N ILE A 52 -8.12 -16.06 8.07
CA ILE A 52 -8.81 -16.39 9.31
C ILE A 52 -9.69 -15.18 9.73
N PRO A 53 -11.01 -15.38 9.92
CA PRO A 53 -11.90 -14.32 10.35
C PRO A 53 -11.46 -13.69 11.68
N SER A 54 -11.68 -12.38 11.85
CA SER A 54 -11.40 -11.72 13.14
C SER A 54 -12.28 -12.22 14.29
N THR A 55 -13.38 -12.92 14.01
CA THR A 55 -14.24 -13.57 15.00
C THR A 55 -13.70 -14.92 15.48
N ASP A 56 -12.83 -15.57 14.70
CA ASP A 56 -12.18 -16.81 15.13
C ASP A 56 -11.12 -16.44 16.17
N LYS A 57 -11.22 -17.01 17.37
CA LYS A 57 -10.31 -16.78 18.49
C LYS A 57 -9.44 -17.99 18.84
N ASP A 58 -9.51 -19.08 18.07
CA ASP A 58 -8.85 -20.35 18.36
C ASP A 58 -7.70 -20.67 17.38
N SER A 59 -7.78 -20.19 16.13
CA SER A 59 -6.77 -20.48 15.12
C SER A 59 -5.49 -19.68 15.35
N GLN A 60 -4.33 -20.37 15.36
CA GLN A 60 -3.00 -19.77 15.49
C GLN A 60 -2.70 -18.84 14.31
N ARG A 61 -2.34 -17.60 14.64
CA ARG A 61 -2.00 -16.56 13.66
C ARG A 61 -0.98 -15.57 14.19
N LEU A 62 -0.35 -14.86 13.26
CA LEU A 62 0.50 -13.71 13.53
C LEU A 62 -0.38 -12.46 13.47
N ILE A 63 -0.32 -11.64 14.51
CA ILE A 63 -1.01 -10.36 14.59
C ILE A 63 0.06 -9.29 14.65
N VAL A 64 -0.03 -8.27 13.80
CA VAL A 64 0.91 -7.14 13.81
C VAL A 64 0.14 -5.87 14.11
N VAL A 65 0.55 -5.17 15.17
CA VAL A 65 -0.01 -3.88 15.56
C VAL A 65 1.01 -2.78 15.27
N LEU A 66 0.75 -2.01 14.20
CA LEU A 66 1.53 -0.83 13.85
C LEU A 66 1.18 0.31 14.82
N SER A 67 2.03 0.51 15.82
CA SER A 67 1.78 1.40 16.96
C SER A 67 2.33 2.81 16.73
N ASN A 68 1.69 3.82 17.31
CA ASN A 68 1.99 5.24 17.10
C ASN A 68 2.09 5.64 15.62
N ALA A 69 1.26 5.04 14.77
CA ALA A 69 1.24 5.37 13.35
C ALA A 69 0.85 6.83 13.12
N SER A 70 1.66 7.56 12.33
CA SER A 70 1.39 8.95 11.97
C SER A 70 0.35 9.06 10.85
N LEU A 71 -0.92 8.78 11.17
CA LEU A 71 -2.05 8.94 10.24
C LEU A 71 -3.02 10.00 10.78
N GLU A 72 -2.95 11.20 10.21
CA GLU A 72 -3.76 12.33 10.62
C GLU A 72 -4.18 13.16 9.41
N THR A 73 -5.45 13.54 9.35
CA THR A 73 -5.93 14.49 8.34
C THR A 73 -5.78 15.91 8.85
N TYR A 74 -5.47 16.83 7.93
CA TYR A 74 -5.57 18.25 8.19
C TYR A 74 -6.44 18.91 7.11
N LYS A 75 -7.14 19.96 7.51
CA LYS A 75 -7.96 20.78 6.62
C LYS A 75 -7.06 21.79 5.91
N GLN A 76 -6.96 21.71 4.59
CA GLN A 76 -6.29 22.74 3.81
C GLN A 76 -7.12 24.02 3.91
N SER A 77 -6.56 25.04 4.56
CA SER A 77 -7.10 26.39 4.45
C SER A 77 -6.82 26.87 3.03
N SER A 78 -7.86 27.01 2.21
CA SER A 78 -7.77 27.72 0.94
C SER A 78 -7.43 29.18 1.24
N GLY A 79 -6.19 29.58 0.99
CA GLY A 79 -5.74 30.95 1.20
C GLY A 79 -6.59 31.95 0.41
N GLY A 80 -7.04 33.01 1.10
CA GLY A 80 -7.53 34.24 0.47
C GLY A 80 -8.90 34.14 -0.21
N GLY A 81 -9.95 33.91 0.55
CA GLY A 81 -11.32 34.15 0.06
C GLY A 81 -11.50 35.62 -0.26
N ARG A 82 -11.60 35.97 -1.55
CA ARG A 82 -12.22 37.24 -1.97
C ARG A 82 -13.64 37.29 -1.38
N PRO A 83 -14.11 38.43 -0.85
CA PRO A 83 -15.49 38.57 -0.43
C PRO A 83 -16.42 38.20 -1.59
N GLY A 84 -17.23 37.14 -1.44
CA GLY A 84 -18.15 36.65 -2.47
C GLY A 84 -17.74 35.36 -3.20
N ALA A 85 -16.59 34.74 -2.91
CA ALA A 85 -16.29 33.41 -3.42
C ALA A 85 -17.18 32.35 -2.73
N ARG A 86 -17.86 31.51 -3.52
CA ARG A 86 -18.62 30.33 -3.02
C ARG A 86 -17.73 29.54 -2.05
N ALA A 87 -18.34 29.01 -0.98
CA ALA A 87 -17.67 28.17 0.01
C ALA A 87 -16.73 27.18 -0.69
N ALA A 88 -15.42 27.40 -0.55
CA ALA A 88 -14.42 26.54 -1.15
C ALA A 88 -14.64 25.12 -0.62
N GLU A 89 -14.66 24.13 -1.50
CA GLU A 89 -14.75 22.73 -1.09
C GLU A 89 -13.65 22.44 -0.07
N GLU A 90 -14.05 21.90 1.09
CA GLU A 90 -13.12 21.58 2.16
C GLU A 90 -12.18 20.47 1.70
N LYS A 91 -10.96 20.86 1.35
CA LYS A 91 -9.95 19.90 0.90
C LYS A 91 -9.18 19.37 2.10
N TYR A 92 -9.28 18.07 2.34
CA TYR A 92 -8.53 17.38 3.37
C TYR A 92 -7.32 16.68 2.76
N SER A 93 -6.23 16.61 3.51
CA SER A 93 -5.02 15.90 3.11
C SER A 93 -4.38 15.23 4.32
N LEU A 94 -3.66 14.14 4.06
CA LEU A 94 -2.93 13.44 5.10
C LEU A 94 -1.67 14.24 5.44
N LEU A 95 -1.46 14.52 6.72
CA LEU A 95 -0.30 15.27 7.18
C LEU A 95 0.98 14.49 6.87
N ASN A 96 1.95 15.16 6.27
CA ASN A 96 3.24 14.58 5.87
C ASN A 96 4.36 15.62 6.03
N SER A 97 5.58 15.13 6.19
CA SER A 97 6.74 15.97 6.46
C SER A 97 7.30 16.70 5.23
N ASP A 98 7.08 16.17 4.03
CA ASP A 98 7.62 16.75 2.79
C ASP A 98 6.78 17.92 2.25
N GLU A 99 5.44 17.80 2.27
CA GLU A 99 4.53 18.78 1.65
C GLU A 99 3.99 19.80 2.68
N HIS A 100 3.97 19.49 3.98
CA HIS A 100 3.24 20.26 4.99
C HIS A 100 4.09 20.93 6.08
N ILE A 101 5.38 21.15 5.81
CA ILE A 101 6.34 21.78 6.74
C ILE A 101 5.79 23.09 7.34
N GLY A 102 5.28 23.99 6.50
CA GLY A 102 4.79 25.30 6.96
C GLY A 102 3.55 25.20 7.86
N ILE A 103 2.71 24.19 7.67
CA ILE A 103 1.52 23.95 8.49
C ILE A 103 1.94 23.37 9.84
N MET A 104 2.88 22.42 9.86
CA MET A 104 3.38 21.82 11.11
C MET A 104 4.08 22.86 12.00
N ARG A 105 4.86 23.78 11.40
CA ARG A 105 5.43 24.92 12.14
C ARG A 105 4.36 25.80 12.79
N LYS A 106 3.25 26.07 12.09
CA LYS A 106 2.12 26.83 12.66
C LYS A 106 1.40 26.08 13.78
N MET A 107 1.41 24.76 13.73
CA MET A 107 0.84 23.89 14.77
C MET A 107 1.81 23.66 15.95
N ASN A 108 3.00 24.26 15.96
CA ASN A 108 4.07 23.99 16.94
C ASN A 108 4.37 22.49 17.10
N ARG A 109 4.35 21.74 15.98
CA ARG A 109 4.66 20.31 15.96
C ARG A 109 6.00 20.05 15.32
N ASP A 110 6.66 18.99 15.78
CA ASP A 110 7.87 18.53 15.14
C ASP A 110 7.55 18.02 13.73
N ILE A 111 8.32 18.53 12.78
CA ILE A 111 8.19 18.20 11.36
C ILE A 111 8.53 16.72 11.15
N SER A 112 9.46 16.16 11.93
CA SER A 112 9.90 14.77 11.76
C SER A 112 8.84 13.73 12.10
N ASP A 113 7.78 14.11 12.81
CA ASP A 113 6.81 13.16 13.35
C ASP A 113 5.73 12.80 12.33
N ALA A 114 5.52 13.65 11.32
CA ALA A 114 4.55 13.42 10.25
C ALA A 114 5.12 12.46 9.18
N ARG A 115 5.18 11.16 9.52
CA ARG A 115 5.75 10.09 8.68
C ARG A 115 4.75 8.97 8.36
N PRO A 116 3.63 9.29 7.67
CA PRO A 116 2.67 8.29 7.20
C PRO A 116 3.26 7.27 6.20
N ASP A 117 4.40 7.59 5.58
CA ASP A 117 5.14 6.71 4.66
C ASP A 117 5.68 5.46 5.36
N ILE A 118 6.00 5.53 6.66
CA ILE A 118 6.46 4.38 7.45
C ILE A 118 5.35 3.33 7.51
N THR A 119 4.13 3.74 7.90
CA THR A 119 2.96 2.85 7.93
C THR A 119 2.65 2.31 6.55
N HIS A 120 2.75 3.14 5.51
CA HIS A 120 2.54 2.71 4.13
C HIS A 120 3.49 1.58 3.73
N GLN A 121 4.79 1.73 3.98
CA GLN A 121 5.80 0.71 3.68
C GLN A 121 5.57 -0.58 4.48
N CYS A 122 5.27 -0.48 5.77
CA CYS A 122 4.93 -1.63 6.61
C CYS A 122 3.74 -2.41 6.05
N LEU A 123 2.66 -1.72 5.66
CA LEU A 123 1.47 -2.38 5.09
C LEU A 123 1.76 -3.09 3.78
N LEU A 124 2.60 -2.49 2.92
CA LEU A 124 3.03 -3.16 1.68
C LEU A 124 3.82 -4.42 1.98
N THR A 125 4.78 -4.36 2.91
CA THR A 125 5.56 -5.52 3.35
C THR A 125 4.68 -6.62 3.92
N LEU A 126 3.78 -6.27 4.84
CA LEU A 126 2.92 -7.22 5.53
C LEU A 126 1.92 -7.88 4.57
N LEU A 127 1.24 -7.12 3.71
CA LEU A 127 0.20 -7.67 2.85
C LEU A 127 0.75 -8.51 1.68
N ASP A 128 2.02 -8.32 1.33
CA ASP A 128 2.71 -9.12 0.31
C ASP A 128 3.37 -10.38 0.87
N SER A 129 3.54 -10.48 2.19
CA SER A 129 4.19 -11.62 2.84
C SER A 129 3.45 -12.95 2.56
N PRO A 130 4.19 -14.06 2.36
CA PRO A 130 3.61 -15.41 2.27
C PRO A 130 2.63 -15.72 3.42
N ILE A 131 2.93 -15.32 4.65
CA ILE A 131 2.04 -15.54 5.81
C ILE A 131 0.66 -14.86 5.65
N ASN A 132 0.59 -13.71 4.98
CA ASN A 132 -0.68 -13.09 4.63
C ASN A 132 -1.42 -13.88 3.55
N LYS A 133 -0.69 -14.42 2.56
CA LYS A 133 -1.28 -15.25 1.50
C LYS A 133 -1.75 -16.61 2.01
N ALA A 134 -1.12 -17.12 3.08
CA ALA A 134 -1.54 -18.30 3.82
C ALA A 134 -2.74 -18.04 4.76
N GLY A 135 -3.24 -16.79 4.85
CA GLY A 135 -4.41 -16.44 5.65
C GLY A 135 -4.15 -16.36 7.16
N ARG A 136 -2.87 -16.39 7.59
CA ARG A 136 -2.45 -16.43 9.00
C ARG A 136 -1.92 -15.10 9.53
N LEU A 137 -2.13 -14.00 8.79
CA LEU A 137 -1.76 -12.66 9.22
C LEU A 137 -3.00 -11.82 9.50
N GLN A 138 -2.99 -11.11 10.62
CA GLN A 138 -3.93 -10.03 10.93
C GLN A 138 -3.15 -8.75 11.24
N ILE A 139 -3.66 -7.62 10.77
CA ILE A 139 -2.96 -6.34 10.86
C ILE A 139 -3.89 -5.31 11.49
N TYR A 140 -3.37 -4.63 12.50
CA TYR A 140 -3.99 -3.46 13.11
C TYR A 140 -3.07 -2.26 13.01
N ILE A 141 -3.67 -1.07 12.91
CA ILE A 141 -2.95 0.19 12.98
C ILE A 141 -3.50 0.95 14.18
N HIS A 142 -2.62 1.27 15.13
CA HIS A 142 -2.93 2.14 16.24
C HIS A 142 -2.22 3.48 16.01
N THR A 143 -3.00 4.50 15.67
CA THR A 143 -2.45 5.83 15.34
C THR A 143 -1.98 6.57 16.58
N ALA A 144 -1.07 7.53 16.42
CA ALA A 144 -0.64 8.40 17.51
C ALA A 144 -1.78 9.24 18.13
N LYS A 145 -2.95 9.33 17.46
CA LYS A 145 -4.16 9.98 17.96
C LYS A 145 -5.16 9.01 18.62
N GLY A 146 -4.76 7.76 18.87
CA GLY A 146 -5.61 6.76 19.53
C GLY A 146 -6.70 6.14 18.65
N VAL A 147 -6.68 6.37 17.34
CA VAL A 147 -7.57 5.68 16.40
C VAL A 147 -7.04 4.28 16.14
N LEU A 148 -7.88 3.27 16.36
CA LEU A 148 -7.58 1.87 16.06
C LEU A 148 -8.25 1.44 14.76
N ILE A 149 -7.48 0.85 13.86
CA ILE A 149 -7.92 0.46 12.52
C ILE A 149 -7.63 -1.02 12.31
N GLU A 150 -8.65 -1.78 11.95
CA GLU A 150 -8.56 -3.15 11.45
C GLU A 150 -8.32 -3.13 9.93
N VAL A 151 -7.35 -3.93 9.47
CA VAL A 151 -6.98 -4.06 8.06
C VAL A 151 -7.33 -5.46 7.58
N SER A 152 -8.20 -5.56 6.57
CA SER A 152 -8.55 -6.86 5.97
C SER A 152 -7.35 -7.44 5.22
N PRO A 153 -7.01 -8.73 5.40
CA PRO A 153 -5.94 -9.41 4.67
C PRO A 153 -6.10 -9.41 3.14
N THR A 154 -7.32 -9.18 2.65
CA THR A 154 -7.66 -9.12 1.21
C THR A 154 -7.49 -7.73 0.60
N VAL A 155 -7.24 -6.69 1.42
CA VAL A 155 -7.12 -5.31 0.93
C VAL A 155 -5.89 -5.16 0.04
N ARG A 156 -6.07 -4.44 -1.08
CA ARG A 156 -4.97 -4.03 -1.96
C ARG A 156 -4.59 -2.59 -1.65
N ILE A 157 -3.54 -2.40 -0.84
CA ILE A 157 -3.03 -1.07 -0.53
C ILE A 157 -2.40 -0.43 -1.78
N PRO A 158 -2.73 0.84 -2.11
CA PRO A 158 -2.11 1.52 -3.23
C PRO A 158 -0.59 1.61 -3.08
N ARG A 159 0.15 1.20 -4.11
CA ARG A 159 1.63 1.23 -4.11
C ARG A 159 2.23 2.64 -4.11
N THR A 160 1.49 3.62 -4.62
CA THR A 160 1.94 5.01 -4.65
C THR A 160 1.45 5.74 -3.41
N PHE A 161 2.36 6.45 -2.73
CA PHE A 161 2.06 7.16 -1.49
C PHE A 161 0.89 8.14 -1.63
N LYS A 162 0.82 8.91 -2.73
CA LYS A 162 -0.29 9.85 -2.98
C LYS A 162 -1.67 9.19 -2.97
N ARG A 163 -1.80 7.96 -3.52
CA ARG A 163 -3.06 7.22 -3.51
C ARG A 163 -3.35 6.63 -2.13
N PHE A 164 -2.33 6.14 -1.43
CA PHE A 164 -2.45 5.71 -0.04
C PHE A 164 -2.94 6.85 0.86
N ALA A 165 -2.37 8.06 0.73
CA ALA A 165 -2.77 9.23 1.49
C ALA A 165 -4.25 9.57 1.28
N GLY A 166 -4.73 9.57 0.03
CA GLY A 166 -6.15 9.78 -0.27
C GLY A 166 -7.06 8.71 0.35
N LEU A 167 -6.64 7.43 0.31
CA LEU A 167 -7.36 6.32 0.95
C LEU A 167 -7.46 6.49 2.47
N MET A 168 -6.37 6.90 3.13
CA MET A 168 -6.36 7.13 4.58
C MET A 168 -7.23 8.33 4.99
N VAL A 169 -7.22 9.41 4.20
CA VAL A 169 -8.14 10.54 4.41
C VAL A 169 -9.60 10.07 4.33
N GLN A 170 -9.94 9.29 3.30
CA GLN A 170 -11.28 8.74 3.16
C GLN A 170 -11.65 7.83 4.33
N LEU A 171 -10.74 6.95 4.77
CA LEU A 171 -10.94 6.06 5.91
C LEU A 171 -11.21 6.85 7.20
N LEU A 172 -10.41 7.85 7.51
CA LEU A 172 -10.55 8.64 8.74
C LEU A 172 -11.85 9.47 8.74
N HIS A 173 -12.38 9.85 7.57
CA HIS A 173 -13.64 10.59 7.46
C HIS A 173 -14.87 9.68 7.46
N ARG A 174 -14.78 8.50 6.84
CA ARG A 174 -15.92 7.57 6.67
C ARG A 174 -15.93 6.43 7.68
N LEU A 175 -14.89 6.30 8.48
CA LEU A 175 -14.64 5.24 9.47
C LEU A 175 -14.55 3.82 8.89
N SER A 176 -14.78 3.64 7.59
CA SER A 176 -14.61 2.37 6.89
C SER A 176 -14.44 2.57 5.39
N ILE A 177 -13.74 1.63 4.76
CA ILE A 177 -13.63 1.48 3.31
C ILE A 177 -14.19 0.12 2.94
N ARG A 178 -15.03 0.07 1.90
CA ARG A 178 -15.62 -1.16 1.39
C ARG A 178 -15.01 -1.54 0.04
N SER A 179 -15.11 -2.83 -0.28
CA SER A 179 -14.83 -3.30 -1.63
C SER A 179 -15.79 -2.64 -2.64
N VAL A 180 -15.33 -2.49 -3.88
CA VAL A 180 -16.18 -1.99 -4.98
C VAL A 180 -17.18 -3.06 -5.41
N ASN A 181 -16.80 -4.34 -5.29
CA ASN A 181 -17.55 -5.47 -5.82
C ASN A 181 -18.34 -6.22 -4.72
N SER A 182 -18.10 -5.91 -3.45
CA SER A 182 -18.75 -6.58 -2.31
C SER A 182 -19.04 -5.60 -1.17
N GLN A 183 -19.94 -5.97 -0.26
CA GLN A 183 -20.23 -5.19 0.95
C GLN A 183 -19.17 -5.35 2.04
N GLU A 184 -18.12 -6.13 1.80
CA GLU A 184 -17.03 -6.39 2.72
C GLU A 184 -16.28 -5.08 3.06
N LYS A 185 -16.01 -4.88 4.35
CA LYS A 185 -15.18 -3.77 4.83
C LYS A 185 -13.72 -4.19 4.77
N LEU A 186 -12.94 -3.49 3.95
CA LEU A 186 -11.52 -3.76 3.76
C LEU A 186 -10.65 -3.03 4.79
N LEU A 187 -11.08 -1.85 5.23
CA LEU A 187 -10.46 -1.08 6.30
C LEU A 187 -11.59 -0.57 7.20
N LYS A 188 -11.41 -0.66 8.51
CA LYS A 188 -12.45 -0.25 9.46
C LYS A 188 -11.84 0.33 10.72
N VAL A 189 -12.30 1.51 11.13
CA VAL A 189 -12.04 2.05 12.47
C VAL A 189 -12.85 1.24 13.47
N ILE A 190 -12.18 0.72 14.49
CA ILE A 190 -12.75 -0.11 15.55
C ILE A 190 -12.52 0.57 16.91
N THR A 191 -13.24 0.09 17.93
CA THR A 191 -13.17 0.63 19.28
C THR A 191 -11.92 0.14 20.00
N ASN A 192 -11.32 0.98 20.82
CA ASN A 192 -10.29 0.58 21.79
C ASN A 192 -10.92 -0.16 22.97
N PRO A 193 -10.13 -0.96 23.72
CA PRO A 193 -8.71 -1.30 23.51
C PRO A 193 -8.47 -2.39 22.44
N ILE A 194 -7.22 -2.52 21.98
CA ILE A 194 -6.85 -3.59 21.02
C ILE A 194 -7.06 -4.99 21.59
N THR A 195 -6.93 -5.17 22.91
CA THR A 195 -7.07 -6.45 23.62
C THR A 195 -8.42 -7.13 23.39
N ASP A 196 -9.49 -6.36 23.17
CA ASP A 196 -10.84 -6.89 22.92
C ASP A 196 -10.93 -7.67 21.60
N HIS A 197 -10.05 -7.33 20.66
CA HIS A 197 -10.00 -7.87 19.30
C HIS A 197 -8.93 -8.96 19.13
N LEU A 198 -8.09 -9.19 20.15
CA LEU A 198 -7.10 -10.26 20.11
C LEU A 198 -7.72 -11.61 20.56
N PRO A 199 -7.17 -12.74 20.09
CA PRO A 199 -7.45 -14.05 20.66
C PRO A 199 -7.09 -14.10 22.16
N PRO A 200 -7.82 -14.86 23.00
CA PRO A 200 -7.55 -14.97 24.42
C PRO A 200 -6.18 -15.62 24.68
N ASN A 201 -5.84 -16.67 23.90
CA ASN A 201 -4.53 -17.31 23.95
C ASN A 201 -3.58 -16.63 22.95
N CYS A 202 -3.05 -15.47 23.35
CA CYS A 202 -2.17 -14.69 22.48
C CYS A 202 -1.03 -14.06 23.26
N ARG A 203 0.21 -14.44 22.94
CA ARG A 203 1.42 -13.80 23.45
C ARG A 203 1.60 -12.43 22.83
N LYS A 204 1.86 -11.41 23.63
CA LYS A 204 1.97 -10.01 23.22
C LYS A 204 3.40 -9.54 23.43
N VAL A 205 4.07 -9.15 22.35
CA VAL A 205 5.47 -8.72 22.38
C VAL A 205 5.64 -7.37 21.72
N THR A 206 6.49 -6.52 22.30
CA THR A 206 6.96 -5.30 21.59
C THR A 206 8.33 -5.56 21.01
N LEU A 207 8.53 -5.19 19.74
CA LEU A 207 9.86 -5.13 19.16
C LEU A 207 10.56 -3.86 19.64
N SER A 208 11.66 -4.03 20.36
CA SER A 208 12.46 -2.90 20.85
C SER A 208 13.95 -3.19 20.71
N PHE A 209 14.70 -2.19 20.25
CA PHE A 209 16.14 -2.32 20.02
C PHE A 209 16.93 -2.55 21.32
N GLU A 210 16.50 -1.93 22.42
CA GLU A 210 17.19 -1.95 23.72
C GLU A 210 16.88 -3.21 24.56
N SER A 211 16.09 -4.14 24.02
CA SER A 211 15.66 -5.35 24.72
C SER A 211 16.56 -6.55 24.46
N GLN A 212 16.31 -7.66 25.15
CA GLN A 212 17.08 -8.89 24.98
C GLN A 212 17.02 -9.37 23.52
N LEU A 213 18.19 -9.64 22.93
CA LEU A 213 18.31 -10.16 21.59
C LEU A 213 17.80 -11.61 21.53
N VAL A 214 16.89 -11.89 20.60
CA VAL A 214 16.34 -13.22 20.35
C VAL A 214 16.43 -13.59 18.86
N ARG A 215 16.53 -14.89 18.60
CA ARG A 215 16.31 -15.44 17.26
C ARG A 215 14.81 -15.67 17.11
N VAL A 216 14.19 -14.95 16.16
CA VAL A 216 12.73 -14.91 16.05
C VAL A 216 12.12 -16.27 15.76
N ARG A 217 12.77 -17.10 14.93
CA ARG A 217 12.30 -18.45 14.63
C ARG A 217 12.19 -19.30 15.89
N ASP A 218 13.30 -19.41 16.63
CA ASP A 218 13.37 -20.14 17.89
C ASP A 218 12.32 -19.61 18.87
N TYR A 219 12.15 -18.29 18.93
CA TYR A 219 11.13 -17.65 19.77
C TYR A 219 9.70 -18.06 19.38
N VAL A 220 9.35 -18.07 18.09
CA VAL A 220 8.04 -18.49 17.58
C VAL A 220 7.81 -20.00 17.80
N GLU A 221 8.86 -20.82 17.74
CA GLU A 221 8.79 -22.26 18.03
C GLU A 221 8.50 -22.56 19.53
N THR A 222 8.69 -21.59 20.44
CA THR A 222 8.30 -21.74 21.86
C THR A 222 6.81 -21.54 22.13
N LEU A 223 6.01 -21.15 21.13
CA LEU A 223 4.58 -20.95 21.30
C LEU A 223 3.88 -22.29 21.53
N GLU A 224 2.92 -22.29 22.44
CA GLU A 224 2.07 -23.46 22.68
C GLU A 224 1.17 -23.75 21.47
N PRO A 225 0.68 -25.00 21.31
CA PRO A 225 -0.29 -25.29 20.27
C PRO A 225 -1.51 -24.38 20.37
N LYS A 226 -1.89 -23.75 19.24
CA LYS A 226 -2.98 -22.75 19.13
C LYS A 226 -2.70 -21.40 19.81
N GLU A 227 -1.54 -21.18 20.42
CA GLU A 227 -1.14 -19.86 20.90
C GLU A 227 -0.82 -18.95 19.72
N SER A 228 -1.54 -17.84 19.61
CA SER A 228 -1.26 -16.79 18.64
C SER A 228 -0.19 -15.84 19.16
N ILE A 229 0.44 -15.08 18.26
CA ILE A 229 1.43 -14.08 18.66
C ILE A 229 1.06 -12.71 18.09
N CYS A 230 1.04 -11.72 18.96
CA CYS A 230 0.78 -10.32 18.65
C CYS A 230 2.05 -9.51 18.84
N VAL A 231 2.51 -8.91 17.75
CA VAL A 231 3.76 -8.16 17.68
C VAL A 231 3.43 -6.68 17.50
N PHE A 232 3.79 -5.87 18.49
CA PHE A 232 3.70 -4.42 18.43
C PHE A 232 4.97 -3.85 17.81
N VAL A 233 4.81 -3.10 16.71
CA VAL A 233 5.90 -2.48 15.97
C VAL A 233 5.67 -0.97 15.93
N GLY A 234 6.66 -0.19 16.35
CA GLY A 234 6.60 1.28 16.31
C GLY A 234 6.60 1.79 14.87
N ALA A 235 5.45 2.23 14.36
CA ALA A 235 5.30 2.86 13.04
C ALA A 235 5.51 4.38 13.11
N MET A 236 6.60 4.78 13.77
CA MET A 236 6.97 6.17 14.05
C MET A 236 8.39 6.48 13.58
N ALA A 237 8.71 7.76 13.39
CA ALA A 237 10.02 8.19 12.92
C ALA A 237 11.12 8.03 13.98
N LYS A 238 10.75 8.34 15.22
CA LYS A 238 11.58 8.32 16.43
C LYS A 238 10.66 8.23 17.63
N GLY A 239 11.18 7.74 18.75
CA GLY A 239 10.44 7.62 19.99
C GLY A 239 10.97 6.47 20.82
N THR A 240 10.51 6.40 22.06
CA THR A 240 10.73 5.24 22.93
C THR A 240 9.73 4.14 22.60
N ASP A 241 10.16 2.88 22.72
CA ASP A 241 9.31 1.72 22.47
C ASP A 241 8.38 1.41 23.66
N ASN A 242 7.70 2.41 24.21
CA ASN A 242 6.82 2.30 25.38
C ASN A 242 5.32 2.32 25.06
N PHE A 243 4.98 2.21 23.78
CA PHE A 243 3.62 2.37 23.24
C PHE A 243 2.64 1.24 23.62
N ALA A 244 3.13 0.13 24.17
CA ALA A 244 2.32 -1.02 24.55
C ALA A 244 2.76 -1.66 25.88
N ASP A 245 3.48 -0.93 26.74
CA ASP A 245 4.07 -1.47 27.98
C ASP A 245 3.03 -2.02 28.94
N ASP A 246 1.83 -1.42 28.96
CA ASP A 246 0.70 -1.86 29.78
C ASP A 246 0.00 -3.12 29.21
N LEU A 247 0.38 -3.55 28.00
CA LEU A 247 -0.31 -4.61 27.25
C LEU A 247 0.57 -5.82 26.96
N VAL A 248 1.89 -5.64 26.81
CA VAL A 248 2.80 -6.69 26.39
C VAL A 248 3.30 -7.54 27.54
N ASP A 249 3.50 -8.82 27.26
CA ASP A 249 4.09 -9.78 28.19
C ASP A 249 5.60 -9.54 28.29
N GLU A 250 6.25 -9.16 27.17
CA GLU A 250 7.67 -8.86 27.13
C GLU A 250 8.08 -7.94 25.95
N LYS A 251 9.32 -7.46 25.99
CA LYS A 251 9.97 -6.77 24.89
C LYS A 251 11.16 -7.56 24.40
N ILE A 252 11.33 -7.65 23.09
CA ILE A 252 12.41 -8.42 22.46
C ILE A 252 13.12 -7.60 21.38
N SER A 253 14.41 -7.82 21.22
CA SER A 253 15.21 -7.31 20.11
C SER A 253 15.47 -8.42 19.09
N ILE A 254 15.40 -8.10 17.80
CA ILE A 254 15.53 -9.08 16.70
C ILE A 254 16.76 -8.82 15.82
N SER A 255 17.63 -7.91 16.26
CA SER A 255 18.82 -7.45 15.55
C SER A 255 19.74 -6.66 16.46
N ASN A 256 21.05 -6.85 16.31
CA ASN A 256 22.07 -5.97 16.92
C ASN A 256 22.13 -4.57 16.27
N TYR A 257 21.38 -4.36 15.19
CA TYR A 257 21.25 -3.09 14.48
C TYR A 257 19.83 -2.55 14.60
N SER A 258 19.70 -1.24 14.73
CA SER A 258 18.40 -0.56 14.62
C SER A 258 17.79 -0.82 13.23
N LEU A 259 16.51 -1.19 13.21
CA LEU A 259 15.78 -1.56 12.01
C LEU A 259 14.68 -0.54 11.73
N SER A 260 14.38 -0.33 10.45
CA SER A 260 13.12 0.32 10.09
C SER A 260 11.93 -0.58 10.47
N ALA A 261 10.78 0.01 10.74
CA ALA A 261 9.57 -0.74 11.07
C ALA A 261 9.21 -1.78 9.99
N SER A 262 9.38 -1.44 8.71
CA SER A 262 9.12 -2.36 7.58
C SER A 262 10.09 -3.55 7.59
N VAL A 263 11.38 -3.34 7.86
CA VAL A 263 12.35 -4.45 7.97
C VAL A 263 12.06 -5.32 9.19
N ALA A 264 11.66 -4.71 10.31
CA ALA A 264 11.26 -5.45 11.50
C ALA A 264 10.04 -6.34 11.22
N CYS A 265 9.00 -5.80 10.55
CA CYS A 265 7.86 -6.58 10.08
C CYS A 265 8.30 -7.73 9.17
N SER A 266 9.14 -7.46 8.17
CA SER A 266 9.62 -8.47 7.22
C SER A 266 10.38 -9.59 7.90
N LYS A 267 11.32 -9.26 8.80
CA LYS A 267 12.09 -10.25 9.56
C LYS A 267 11.19 -11.14 10.42
N PHE A 268 10.17 -10.56 11.05
CA PHE A 268 9.26 -11.32 11.88
C PHE A 268 8.36 -12.24 11.05
N CYS A 269 7.79 -11.71 9.95
CA CYS A 269 7.01 -12.52 9.01
C CYS A 269 7.83 -13.71 8.49
N HIS A 270 9.04 -13.47 8.00
CA HIS A 270 9.91 -14.52 7.48
C HIS A 270 10.21 -15.61 8.52
N ALA A 271 10.51 -15.22 9.76
CA ALA A 271 10.77 -16.19 10.81
C ALA A 271 9.51 -16.99 11.23
N ALA A 272 8.33 -16.35 11.21
CA ALA A 272 7.07 -17.04 11.46
C ALA A 272 6.68 -17.97 10.31
N GLU A 273 6.99 -17.59 9.06
CA GLU A 273 6.82 -18.42 7.87
C GLU A 273 7.68 -19.69 7.98
N ASP A 274 8.96 -19.54 8.31
CA ASP A 274 9.88 -20.66 8.53
C ASP A 274 9.43 -21.58 9.69
N ALA A 275 8.89 -21.01 10.78
CA ALA A 275 8.44 -21.78 11.94
C ALA A 275 7.11 -22.52 11.70
N TRP A 276 6.29 -22.03 10.76
CA TRP A 276 4.97 -22.60 10.44
C TRP A 276 4.92 -23.31 9.09
N ASP A 277 6.09 -23.60 8.50
CA ASP A 277 6.25 -24.27 7.20
C ASP A 277 5.46 -23.59 6.07
N ILE A 278 5.46 -22.25 6.03
CA ILE A 278 4.86 -21.45 4.95
C ILE A 278 5.96 -21.10 3.94
N ILE A 279 5.80 -21.54 2.69
CA ILE A 279 6.80 -21.41 1.61
C ILE A 279 6.28 -20.51 0.49
#